data_AF-A0A7C3GQH3-F1
#
_entry.id   AF-A0A7C3GQH3-F1
#
_cell.length_a   1.000
_cell.length_b   1.000
_cell.length_c   1.000
_cell.angle_alpha   90.00
_cell.angle_beta   90.00
_cell.angle_gamma   90.00
#
_symmetry.space_group_name_H-M   'P 1'
#
loop_
_entity.id
_entity.type
_entity.pdbx_description
1 polymer ?
#
loop_
_entity_poly.entity_id
_entity_poly.type
_entity_poly.pdbx_seq_one_letter_code
_entity_poly.pdbx_strand_id
1 'polypeptide(L)'
;MEKPNENLTPDFKQRFSGSFYGVLKWTNLDELWQKIKSQADADWYIYSPGHDVPESTVTNERLFTFIDEINDLLHKEHEKDYCGIVYVDDKDKPSFVKIFDPNNLGVSCGFSDNPPLPGWILSKIKPMALENSVAPTQSRQRWWNKIFS
;
A
#
# COMPACT_ATOMS: atom_id res chain seq x y z
N MET A 1 -20.49 -5.02 -31.73
CA MET A 1 -19.24 -4.50 -31.14
C MET A 1 -19.61 -3.85 -29.83
N GLU A 2 -19.69 -4.64 -28.76
CA GLU A 2 -19.81 -4.11 -27.41
C GLU A 2 -18.43 -3.60 -27.00
N LYS A 3 -18.37 -2.34 -26.54
CA LYS A 3 -17.17 -1.80 -25.91
C LYS A 3 -16.97 -2.55 -24.59
N PRO A 4 -15.75 -2.99 -24.26
CA PRO A 4 -15.51 -3.59 -22.95
C PRO A 4 -15.82 -2.54 -21.89
N ASN A 5 -16.77 -2.87 -21.02
CA ASN A 5 -17.09 -2.11 -19.83
C ASN A 5 -15.80 -2.05 -18.99
N GLU A 6 -15.28 -0.86 -18.73
CA GLU A 6 -14.20 -0.63 -17.76
C GLU A 6 -14.74 -0.99 -16.37
N ASN A 7 -14.81 -2.31 -16.11
CA ASN A 7 -15.24 -2.87 -14.86
C ASN A 7 -14.20 -2.49 -13.81
N LEU A 8 -14.50 -1.42 -13.07
CA LEU A 8 -14.16 -1.33 -11.65
C LEU A 8 -14.35 -2.73 -11.06
N THR A 9 -13.29 -3.44 -10.68
CA THR A 9 -13.42 -4.70 -9.93
C THR A 9 -14.12 -4.33 -8.62
N PRO A 10 -15.41 -4.68 -8.43
CA PRO A 10 -16.19 -4.20 -7.28
C PRO A 10 -15.50 -4.53 -5.96
N ASP A 11 -14.79 -5.66 -5.94
CA ASP A 11 -14.03 -6.20 -4.83
C ASP A 11 -12.90 -5.28 -4.35
N PHE A 12 -12.15 -4.62 -5.24
CA PHE A 12 -11.05 -3.75 -4.81
C PHE A 12 -11.57 -2.47 -4.17
N LYS A 13 -12.53 -1.78 -4.81
CA LYS A 13 -13.15 -0.57 -4.25
C LYS A 13 -13.83 -0.87 -2.91
N GLN A 14 -14.57 -1.98 -2.82
CA GLN A 14 -15.21 -2.41 -1.58
C GLN A 14 -14.19 -2.71 -0.48
N ARG A 15 -13.14 -3.48 -0.78
CA ARG A 15 -12.07 -3.82 0.17
C ARG A 15 -11.28 -2.58 0.58
N PHE A 16 -11.03 -1.64 -0.33
CA PHE A 16 -10.35 -0.37 -0.05
C PHE A 16 -11.19 0.52 0.87
N SER A 17 -12.50 0.63 0.68
CA SER A 17 -13.38 1.44 1.54
C SER A 17 -13.82 0.74 2.83
N GLY A 18 -13.41 -0.51 3.04
CA GLY A 18 -13.72 -1.30 4.24
C GLY A 18 -12.96 -0.88 5.50
N SER A 19 -13.19 -1.60 6.59
CA SER A 19 -12.48 -1.39 7.86
C SER A 19 -11.06 -1.95 7.83
N PHE A 20 -10.14 -1.23 8.47
CA PHE A 20 -8.74 -1.63 8.64
C PHE A 20 -8.31 -1.41 10.08
N TYR A 21 -7.36 -2.22 10.53
CA TYR A 21 -6.68 -2.04 11.80
C TYR A 21 -5.40 -1.22 11.61
N GLY A 22 -5.25 -0.15 12.41
CA GLY A 22 -4.00 0.60 12.48
C GLY A 22 -2.90 -0.22 13.13
N VAL A 23 -1.73 -0.25 12.49
CA VAL A 23 -0.49 -0.81 13.03
C VAL A 23 0.19 0.28 13.84
N LEU A 24 -0.08 0.31 15.14
CA LEU A 24 0.32 1.44 15.99
C LEU A 24 1.79 1.40 16.38
N LYS A 25 2.32 0.24 16.76
CA LYS A 25 3.71 0.08 17.24
C LYS A 25 4.62 -0.43 16.14
N TRP A 26 5.89 -0.05 16.18
CA TRP A 26 6.92 -0.59 15.29
C TRP A 26 7.04 -2.12 15.39
N THR A 27 6.98 -2.68 16.60
CA THR A 27 6.98 -4.14 16.78
C THR A 27 5.80 -4.84 16.09
N ASN A 28 4.63 -4.19 16.03
CA ASN A 28 3.48 -4.75 15.33
C ASN A 28 3.66 -4.67 13.80
N LEU A 29 4.45 -3.71 13.32
CA LEU A 29 4.82 -3.61 11.92
C LEU A 29 5.76 -4.75 11.54
N ASP A 30 6.76 -5.03 12.38
CA ASP A 30 7.66 -6.18 12.20
C ASP A 30 6.86 -7.49 12.14
N GLU A 31 5.92 -7.69 13.08
CA GLU A 31 5.03 -8.85 13.10
C GLU A 31 4.18 -8.96 11.83
N LEU A 32 3.63 -7.85 11.34
CA LEU A 32 2.85 -7.83 10.10
C LEU A 32 3.71 -8.24 8.91
N TRP A 33 4.92 -7.69 8.77
CA TRP A 33 5.85 -8.03 7.71
C TRP A 33 6.25 -9.50 7.73
N GLN A 34 6.54 -10.06 8.91
CA GLN A 34 6.82 -11.48 9.04
C GLN A 34 5.62 -12.34 8.64
N LYS A 35 4.40 -11.96 9.06
CA LYS A 35 3.17 -12.67 8.64
C LYS A 35 3.02 -12.66 7.12
N ILE A 36 3.14 -11.51 6.47
CA ILE A 36 3.03 -11.40 5.00
C ILE A 36 4.09 -12.26 4.32
N LYS A 37 5.37 -12.15 4.73
CA LYS A 37 6.46 -12.95 4.13
C LYS A 37 6.24 -14.45 4.31
N SER A 38 5.79 -14.89 5.48
CA SER A 38 5.55 -16.32 5.78
C SER A 38 4.35 -16.92 5.03
N GLN A 39 3.39 -16.08 4.61
CA GLN A 39 2.17 -16.48 3.91
C GLN A 39 2.20 -16.12 2.42
N ALA A 40 3.35 -15.70 1.90
CA ALA A 40 3.50 -15.22 0.53
C ALA A 40 3.50 -16.38 -0.47
N ASP A 41 2.64 -16.30 -1.48
CA ASP A 41 2.49 -17.33 -2.51
C ASP A 41 2.47 -16.73 -3.93
N ALA A 42 3.30 -15.70 -4.16
CA ALA A 42 3.35 -14.90 -5.38
C ALA A 42 1.98 -14.33 -5.80
N ASP A 43 1.15 -14.01 -4.79
CA ASP A 43 -0.25 -13.63 -4.92
C ASP A 43 -0.53 -12.16 -4.56
N TRP A 44 0.54 -11.36 -4.41
CA TRP A 44 0.45 -9.96 -4.03
C TRP A 44 0.66 -9.02 -5.21
N TYR A 45 -0.25 -8.06 -5.36
CA TYR A 45 -0.02 -6.85 -6.15
C TYR A 45 0.62 -5.78 -5.25
N ILE A 46 1.54 -5.01 -5.83
CA ILE A 46 2.11 -3.82 -5.20
C ILE A 46 1.73 -2.62 -6.08
N TYR A 47 1.04 -1.65 -5.50
CA TYR A 47 0.54 -0.49 -6.23
C TYR A 47 0.91 0.81 -5.52
N SER A 48 1.44 1.77 -6.29
CA SER A 48 1.63 3.16 -5.88
C SER A 48 0.62 4.02 -6.65
N PRO A 49 -0.40 4.62 -6.00
CA PRO A 49 -1.31 5.53 -6.66
C PRO A 49 -0.56 6.64 -7.42
N GLY A 50 -1.06 6.99 -8.61
CA GLY A 50 -0.38 7.91 -9.53
C GLY A 50 0.66 7.25 -10.47
N HIS A 51 0.95 5.95 -10.29
CA HIS A 51 1.60 5.10 -11.30
C HIS A 51 0.57 4.23 -12.04
N ASP A 52 1.00 3.57 -13.11
CA ASP A 52 0.21 2.56 -13.82
C ASP A 52 -0.25 1.46 -12.86
N VAL A 53 -1.48 0.99 -13.06
CA VAL A 53 -2.07 -0.10 -12.29
C VAL A 53 -1.34 -1.40 -12.65
N PRO A 54 -0.89 -2.21 -11.67
CA PRO A 54 -0.21 -3.46 -11.96
C PRO A 54 -1.16 -4.48 -12.58
N GLU A 55 -0.75 -5.08 -13.69
CA GLU A 55 -1.53 -6.10 -14.39
C GLU A 55 -1.36 -7.51 -13.80
N SER A 56 -0.27 -7.75 -13.07
CA SER A 56 0.08 -9.05 -12.49
C SER A 56 0.60 -8.90 -11.06
N THR A 57 0.54 -10.00 -10.31
CA THR A 57 1.15 -10.11 -8.99
C THR A 57 2.67 -10.15 -9.11
N VAL A 58 3.36 -9.76 -8.04
CA VAL A 58 4.82 -9.83 -7.96
C VAL A 58 5.28 -11.20 -7.47
N THR A 59 6.53 -11.56 -7.77
CA THR A 59 7.17 -12.73 -7.17
C THR A 59 7.40 -12.52 -5.68
N ASN A 60 7.57 -13.60 -4.92
CA ASN A 60 7.92 -13.53 -3.49
C ASN A 60 9.21 -12.74 -3.24
N GLU A 61 10.23 -12.92 -4.08
CA GLU A 61 11.49 -12.17 -4.00
C GLU A 61 11.29 -10.66 -4.12
N ARG A 62 10.43 -10.24 -5.07
CA ARG A 62 10.10 -8.82 -5.27
C ARG A 62 9.26 -8.28 -4.13
N LEU A 63 8.31 -9.06 -3.62
CA LEU A 63 7.54 -8.70 -2.43
C LEU A 63 8.46 -8.49 -1.23
N PHE A 64 9.43 -9.38 -1.01
CA PHE A 64 10.34 -9.29 0.12
C PHE A 64 11.24 -8.07 0.00
N THR A 65 11.78 -7.82 -1.19
CA THR A 65 12.58 -6.61 -1.49
C THR A 65 11.78 -5.34 -1.23
N PHE A 66 10.53 -5.27 -1.68
CA PHE A 66 9.66 -4.13 -1.40
C PHE A 66 9.42 -3.95 0.10
N ILE A 67 9.10 -5.03 0.82
CA ILE A 67 8.87 -4.97 2.27
C ILE A 67 10.09 -4.46 3.02
N ASP A 68 11.29 -4.92 2.66
CA ASP A 68 12.53 -4.45 3.31
C ASP A 68 12.78 -2.96 3.03
N GLU A 69 12.67 -2.55 1.77
CA GLU A 69 12.89 -1.15 1.38
C GLU A 69 11.82 -0.20 1.96
N ILE A 70 10.55 -0.61 2.02
CA ILE A 70 9.50 0.23 2.61
C ILE A 70 9.64 0.29 4.12
N ASN A 71 10.04 -0.81 4.78
CA ASN A 71 10.31 -0.81 6.20
C ASN A 71 11.41 0.20 6.56
N ASP A 72 12.53 0.16 5.84
CA ASP A 72 13.64 1.10 6.03
C ASP A 72 13.22 2.55 5.77
N LEU A 73 12.42 2.80 4.72
CA LEU A 73 11.89 4.12 4.42
C LEU A 73 11.01 4.64 5.57
N LEU A 74 10.08 3.83 6.06
CA LEU A 74 9.16 4.24 7.14
C LEU A 74 9.93 4.53 8.43
N HIS A 75 10.87 3.68 8.82
CA HIS A 75 11.68 3.90 10.03
C HIS A 75 12.59 5.13 9.93
N LYS A 76 13.12 5.41 8.74
CA LYS A 76 14.02 6.55 8.53
C LYS A 76 13.28 7.88 8.46
N GLU A 77 12.10 7.89 7.85
CA GLU A 77 11.41 9.14 7.48
C GLU A 77 10.18 9.44 8.35
N HIS A 78 9.71 8.49 9.16
CA HIS A 78 8.67 8.77 10.15
C HIS A 78 9.27 9.20 11.48
N GLU A 79 9.32 10.52 11.72
CA GLU A 79 9.84 11.15 12.95
C GLU A 79 8.87 10.96 14.17
N LYS A 80 8.41 9.73 14.40
CA LYS A 80 7.59 9.32 15.54
C LYS A 80 8.15 8.05 16.17
N ASP A 81 7.94 7.90 17.47
CA ASP A 81 8.30 6.71 18.24
C ASP A 81 7.30 5.55 18.08
N TYR A 82 6.31 5.72 17.21
CA TYR A 82 5.29 4.74 16.86
C TYR A 82 5.09 4.72 15.33
N CYS A 83 4.48 3.65 14.80
CA CYS A 83 4.19 3.50 13.37
C CYS A 83 2.95 4.31 12.96
N GLY A 84 1.73 3.86 13.26
CA GLY A 84 0.49 4.63 13.08
C GLY A 84 0.10 5.01 11.65
N ILE A 85 0.91 4.64 10.65
CA ILE A 85 0.77 5.01 9.24
C ILE A 85 0.62 3.79 8.31
N VAL A 86 0.55 2.60 8.88
CA VAL A 86 0.26 1.35 8.18
C VAL A 86 -1.06 0.80 8.70
N TYR A 87 -1.91 0.36 7.78
CA TYR A 87 -3.24 -0.14 8.06
C TYR A 87 -3.43 -1.48 7.38
N VAL A 88 -3.87 -2.48 8.13
CA VAL A 88 -4.14 -3.82 7.64
C VAL A 88 -5.58 -4.18 7.98
N ASP A 89 -6.39 -4.42 6.98
CA ASP A 89 -6.69 -5.79 6.73
C ASP A 89 -7.34 -6.63 7.83
N ASP A 90 -6.77 -7.82 7.91
CA ASP A 90 -6.85 -8.78 8.98
C ASP A 90 -5.44 -8.93 9.55
N LYS A 91 -5.31 -8.93 10.88
CA LYS A 91 -3.98 -8.97 11.53
C LYS A 91 -3.32 -10.34 11.44
N ASP A 92 -4.09 -11.40 11.21
CA ASP A 92 -3.62 -12.78 11.24
C ASP A 92 -3.50 -13.37 9.83
N LYS A 93 -4.39 -12.97 8.92
CA LYS A 93 -4.37 -13.34 7.51
C LYS A 93 -4.42 -12.09 6.61
N PRO A 94 -3.35 -11.29 6.55
CA PRO A 94 -3.33 -10.09 5.74
C PRO A 94 -3.59 -10.41 4.27
N SER A 95 -4.52 -9.68 3.67
CA SER A 95 -4.81 -9.70 2.23
C SER A 95 -4.82 -8.30 1.61
N PHE A 96 -4.83 -7.26 2.44
CA PHE A 96 -4.79 -5.86 2.00
C PHE A 96 -4.11 -4.97 3.04
N VAL A 97 -3.08 -4.24 2.61
CA VAL A 97 -2.33 -3.28 3.44
C VAL A 97 -2.29 -1.92 2.75
N LYS A 98 -2.58 -0.87 3.51
CA LYS A 98 -2.39 0.52 3.10
C LYS A 98 -1.21 1.11 3.86
N ILE A 99 -0.29 1.73 3.13
CA ILE A 99 0.93 2.34 3.68
C ILE A 99 0.91 3.81 3.31
N PHE A 100 0.86 4.68 4.32
CA PHE A 100 0.85 6.12 4.12
C PHE A 100 2.28 6.67 4.14
N ASP A 101 2.56 7.58 3.21
CA ASP A 101 3.87 8.23 3.12
C ASP A 101 4.07 9.19 4.30
N PRO A 102 5.13 9.04 5.13
CA PRO A 102 5.43 9.94 6.24
C PRO A 102 5.49 11.42 5.85
N ASN A 103 5.92 11.71 4.62
CA ASN A 103 6.07 13.07 4.09
C ASN A 103 4.76 13.64 3.50
N ASN A 104 3.66 12.88 3.54
CA ASN A 104 2.35 13.31 3.03
C ASN A 104 1.23 13.24 4.08
N LEU A 105 1.59 13.15 5.38
CA LEU A 105 0.62 13.07 6.48
C LEU A 105 -0.01 14.43 6.86
N GLY A 106 0.63 15.54 6.47
CA GLY A 106 0.37 16.90 6.96
C GLY A 106 -0.90 17.59 6.45
N VAL A 107 -1.81 16.90 5.75
CA VAL A 107 -3.03 17.50 5.17
C VAL A 107 -4.35 16.99 5.76
N SER A 108 -4.35 16.09 6.75
CA SER A 108 -5.62 15.57 7.29
C SER A 108 -5.54 15.21 8.78
N CYS A 109 -5.39 16.23 9.63
CA CYS A 109 -5.84 16.18 11.03
C CYS A 109 -7.27 16.77 11.19
N GLY A 110 -8.02 16.91 10.09
CA GLY A 110 -9.43 17.28 10.10
C GLY A 110 -10.25 16.20 9.41
N PHE A 111 -11.47 15.99 9.88
CA PHE A 111 -12.52 15.26 9.15
C PHE A 111 -12.67 15.92 7.76
N SER A 112 -12.02 15.38 6.74
CA SER A 112 -12.24 15.75 5.34
C SER A 112 -13.11 14.70 4.67
N ASP A 113 -13.96 15.14 3.75
CA ASP A 113 -14.75 14.24 2.88
C ASP A 113 -13.88 13.42 1.93
N ASN A 114 -12.59 13.76 1.81
CA ASN A 114 -11.62 13.10 0.95
C ASN A 114 -10.34 12.79 1.76
N PRO A 115 -10.25 11.62 2.42
CA PRO A 115 -9.07 11.25 3.18
C PRO A 115 -7.85 11.12 2.25
N PRO A 116 -6.62 11.32 2.76
CA PRO A 116 -5.43 11.18 1.96
C PRO A 116 -5.35 9.76 1.40
N LEU A 117 -4.91 9.63 0.15
CA LEU A 117 -4.63 8.31 -0.42
C LEU A 117 -3.36 7.74 0.22
N PRO A 118 -3.27 6.40 0.39
CA PRO A 118 -2.01 5.78 0.79
C PRO A 118 -0.95 6.02 -0.29
N GLY A 119 0.32 6.12 0.13
CA GLY A 119 1.44 6.18 -0.80
C GLY A 119 1.64 4.84 -1.52
N TRP A 120 1.38 3.72 -0.82
CA TRP A 120 1.50 2.37 -1.36
C TRP A 120 0.42 1.43 -0.84
N ILE A 121 0.10 0.43 -1.65
CA ILE A 121 -0.89 -0.60 -1.37
C ILE A 121 -0.27 -1.97 -1.66
N LEU A 122 -0.37 -2.88 -0.70
CA LEU A 122 -0.24 -4.32 -0.93
C LEU A 122 -1.65 -4.91 -0.98
N SER A 123 -1.97 -5.70 -1.99
CA SER A 123 -3.30 -6.32 -2.11
C SER A 123 -3.22 -7.67 -2.80
N LYS A 124 -3.96 -8.66 -2.30
CA LYS A 124 -4.21 -9.92 -3.03
C LYS A 124 -5.32 -9.78 -4.08
N ILE A 125 -6.05 -8.67 -4.06
CA ILE A 125 -7.05 -8.30 -5.08
C ILE A 125 -6.39 -7.38 -6.10
N LYS A 126 -6.64 -7.61 -7.40
CA LYS A 126 -6.11 -6.75 -8.48
C LYS A 126 -6.50 -5.29 -8.22
N PRO A 127 -5.52 -4.38 -8.08
CA PRO A 127 -5.77 -2.97 -7.91
C PRO A 127 -6.47 -2.34 -9.11
N MET A 128 -7.02 -1.16 -8.87
CA MET A 128 -7.55 -0.31 -9.92
C MET A 128 -7.19 1.14 -9.64
N ALA A 129 -7.21 1.98 -10.67
CA ALA A 129 -6.80 3.37 -10.57
C ALA A 129 -7.68 4.12 -9.54
N LEU A 130 -7.03 4.77 -8.57
CA LEU A 130 -7.75 5.54 -7.57
C LEU A 130 -8.02 6.95 -8.09
N GLU A 131 -9.27 7.40 -7.96
CA GLU A 131 -9.66 8.76 -8.30
C GLU A 131 -8.87 9.76 -7.45
N ASN A 132 -8.50 10.91 -8.04
CA ASN A 132 -7.68 11.95 -7.41
C ASN A 132 -6.26 11.54 -7.03
N SER A 133 -5.73 10.42 -7.55
CA SER A 133 -4.31 10.10 -7.37
C SER A 133 -3.43 11.12 -8.08
N VAL A 134 -2.51 11.71 -7.34
CA VAL A 134 -1.49 12.61 -7.88
C VAL A 134 -0.20 11.82 -8.09
N ALA A 135 0.56 12.15 -9.14
CA ALA A 135 1.87 11.56 -9.36
C ALA A 135 2.75 11.73 -8.11
N PRO A 136 3.47 10.67 -7.66
CA PRO A 136 4.37 10.79 -6.52
C PRO A 136 5.46 11.83 -6.78
N THR A 137 6.05 12.36 -5.71
CA THR A 137 7.20 13.27 -5.82
C THR A 137 8.37 12.59 -6.53
N GLN A 138 9.29 13.36 -7.10
CA GLN A 138 10.45 12.78 -7.80
C GLN A 138 11.31 11.87 -6.91
N SER A 139 11.39 12.15 -5.59
CA SER A 139 12.09 11.25 -4.66
C SER A 139 11.40 9.90 -4.56
N ARG A 140 10.06 9.86 -4.51
CA ARG A 140 9.29 8.61 -4.49
C ARG A 140 9.30 7.89 -5.82
N GLN A 141 9.28 8.60 -6.94
CA GLN A 141 9.47 7.98 -8.27
C GLN A 141 10.85 7.30 -8.37
N ARG A 142 11.93 7.98 -7.93
CA ARG A 142 13.28 7.39 -7.91
C ARG A 142 13.37 6.17 -7.00
N TRP A 143 12.79 6.24 -5.81
CA TRP A 143 12.75 5.12 -4.88
C TRP A 143 11.97 3.93 -5.45
N TRP A 144 10.80 4.18 -6.06
CA TRP A 144 10.00 3.16 -6.72
C TRP A 144 10.76 2.49 -7.87
N ASN A 145 11.41 3.28 -8.73
CA ASN A 145 12.19 2.76 -9.86
C ASN A 145 13.37 1.92 -9.39
N LYS A 146 14.02 2.23 -8.26
CA LYS A 146 15.08 1.36 -7.69
C LYS A 146 14.56 -0.06 -7.42
N ILE A 147 13.28 -0.21 -7.09
CA ILE A 147 12.67 -1.50 -6.73
C ILE A 147 12.06 -2.20 -7.95
N PHE A 148 11.54 -1.46 -8.95
CA PHE A 148 10.73 -2.03 -10.03
C PHE A 148 11.26 -1.79 -11.46
N SER A 149 12.37 -1.06 -11.62
CA SER A 149 13.05 -0.91 -12.92
C SER A 149 14.10 -2.00 -13.18
#